data_AF-A0ABD2J847-F1
#
_entry.id   AF-A0ABD2J847-F1
#
_cell.length_a   1.000
_cell.length_b   1.000
_cell.length_c   1.000
_cell.angle_alpha   90.00
_cell.angle_beta   90.00
_cell.angle_gamma   90.00
#
_symmetry.space_group_name_H-M   'P 1'
#
loop_
_entity.id
_entity.type
_entity.pdbx_description
1 polymer ?
#
loop_
_entity_poly.entity_id
_entity_poly.type
_entity_poly.pdbx_seq_one_letter_code
_entity_poly.pdbx_strand_id
1 'polypeptide(L)'
;MHNILKRSFAHVSPSLLKKPLNDPYPIAAWRSHPANMAKGVKFDHDNAFVRFCRYYLWHYGWSGRQYGLQFYDQAFEPHPLVQEALRRLRLKDPYQYDLRLQRILLASQLGSKNERLPKNMWTKWDDETFYLNPYFNEIEEEKLEREASTGMKPGYQLKEQI
;
A
#
# COMPACT_ATOMS: atom_id res chain seq x y z
N MET A 1 32.51 -14.86 -25.71
CA MET A 1 31.19 -15.32 -26.19
C MET A 1 30.26 -15.47 -24.99
N HIS A 2 29.13 -14.78 -25.08
CA HIS A 2 27.98 -14.65 -24.19
C HIS A 2 27.73 -15.76 -23.15
N ASN A 3 27.48 -15.35 -21.90
CA ASN A 3 26.56 -16.07 -21.03
C ASN A 3 25.60 -15.08 -20.38
N ILE A 4 24.42 -14.98 -21.00
CA ILE A 4 23.32 -14.07 -20.74
C ILE A 4 22.35 -14.74 -19.75
N LEU A 5 21.99 -14.01 -18.70
CA LEU A 5 20.73 -14.03 -17.95
C LEU A 5 20.11 -15.40 -17.61
N LYS A 6 20.33 -15.87 -16.37
CA LYS A 6 19.30 -16.65 -15.65
C LYS A 6 18.54 -15.70 -14.72
N ARG A 7 17.52 -15.03 -15.26
CA ARG A 7 16.48 -14.40 -14.44
C ARG A 7 15.72 -15.53 -13.74
N SER A 8 15.89 -15.62 -12.43
CA SER A 8 15.07 -16.46 -11.55
C SER A 8 13.62 -15.95 -11.60
N PHE A 9 12.80 -16.56 -12.44
CA PHE A 9 11.35 -16.42 -12.34
C PHE A 9 10.90 -17.11 -11.05
N ALA A 10 10.33 -16.34 -10.12
CA ALA A 10 9.72 -16.86 -8.92
C ALA A 10 8.63 -17.88 -9.31
N HIS A 11 8.80 -19.12 -8.87
CA HIS A 11 7.83 -20.19 -9.04
C HIS A 11 6.65 -19.89 -8.09
N VAL A 12 5.51 -19.47 -8.63
CA VAL A 12 4.28 -19.31 -7.86
C VAL A 12 3.70 -20.70 -7.59
N SER A 13 3.46 -21.04 -6.31
CA SER A 13 2.91 -22.33 -5.90
C SER A 13 1.59 -22.64 -6.64
N PRO A 14 1.43 -23.83 -7.28
CA PRO A 14 0.23 -24.19 -8.06
C PRO A 14 -1.07 -24.38 -7.26
N SER A 15 -1.05 -24.19 -5.94
CA SER A 15 -2.14 -24.61 -5.05
C SER A 15 -3.38 -23.70 -5.02
N LEU A 16 -3.41 -22.59 -5.78
CA LEU A 16 -4.49 -21.59 -5.70
C LEU A 16 -5.46 -21.57 -6.90
N LEU A 17 -5.47 -22.60 -7.75
CA LEU A 17 -6.34 -22.69 -8.93
C LEU A 17 -7.31 -23.88 -8.90
N LYS A 18 -8.18 -23.96 -7.88
CA LYS A 18 -9.41 -24.77 -7.97
C LYS A 18 -10.62 -23.90 -7.66
N LYS A 19 -11.28 -23.42 -8.72
CA LYS A 19 -12.58 -22.73 -8.63
C LYS A 19 -13.70 -23.78 -8.50
N PRO A 20 -14.68 -23.63 -7.61
CA PRO A 20 -15.93 -24.37 -7.71
C PRO A 20 -16.72 -23.86 -8.93
N LEU A 21 -17.32 -24.78 -9.68
CA LEU A 21 -17.81 -24.56 -11.05
C LEU A 21 -19.27 -24.07 -11.13
N ASN A 22 -19.85 -23.52 -10.05
CA ASN A 22 -21.31 -23.29 -10.01
C ASN A 22 -21.74 -22.06 -9.17
N ASP A 23 -21.30 -20.86 -9.56
CA ASP A 23 -21.80 -19.60 -9.01
C ASP A 23 -22.60 -18.82 -10.07
N PRO A 24 -23.86 -18.40 -9.81
CA PRO A 24 -24.77 -17.83 -10.80
C PRO A 24 -24.53 -16.36 -11.17
N TYR A 25 -23.47 -15.73 -10.66
CA TYR A 25 -23.05 -14.38 -11.04
C TYR A 25 -21.60 -14.41 -11.52
N PRO A 26 -21.23 -13.73 -12.62
CA PRO A 26 -19.83 -13.62 -13.02
C PRO A 26 -19.07 -12.88 -11.92
N ILE A 27 -18.37 -13.63 -11.08
CA ILE A 27 -17.52 -13.09 -10.02
C ILE A 27 -16.45 -12.24 -10.70
N ALA A 28 -16.54 -10.92 -10.53
CA ALA A 28 -15.52 -10.02 -11.02
C ALA A 28 -14.15 -10.45 -10.43
N ALA A 29 -13.14 -10.57 -11.29
CA ALA A 29 -11.86 -11.24 -11.02
C ALA A 29 -11.13 -10.76 -9.75
N TRP A 30 -11.46 -9.56 -9.26
CA TRP A 30 -10.93 -8.95 -8.05
C TRP A 30 -11.39 -9.60 -6.74
N ARG A 31 -12.49 -10.38 -6.69
CA ARG A 31 -12.89 -11.13 -5.46
C ARG A 31 -11.95 -12.29 -5.09
N SER A 32 -11.10 -12.72 -6.00
CA SER A 32 -10.13 -13.81 -5.79
C SER A 32 -8.73 -13.34 -5.42
N HIS A 33 -8.51 -12.02 -5.35
CA HIS A 33 -7.22 -11.48 -4.94
C HIS A 33 -7.13 -11.51 -3.41
N PRO A 34 -6.16 -12.22 -2.81
CA PRO A 34 -5.93 -12.06 -1.39
C PRO A 34 -5.52 -10.60 -1.18
N ALA A 35 -6.27 -9.87 -0.36
CA ALA A 35 -5.98 -8.50 0.11
C ALA A 35 -4.64 -8.38 0.88
N ASN A 36 -3.77 -9.38 0.79
CA ASN A 36 -2.65 -9.66 1.67
C ASN A 36 -1.31 -9.57 0.94
N MET A 37 -1.26 -8.92 -0.23
CA MET A 37 -0.05 -8.80 -1.07
C MET A 37 1.07 -7.94 -0.46
N ALA A 38 0.93 -7.53 0.80
CA ALA A 38 1.83 -6.62 1.47
C ALA A 38 2.55 -7.22 2.69
N LYS A 39 2.39 -8.54 2.92
CA LYS A 39 3.28 -9.29 3.81
C LYS A 39 4.62 -9.52 3.09
N GLY A 40 5.42 -8.47 2.98
CA GLY A 40 6.71 -8.49 2.27
C GLY A 40 7.39 -7.14 2.04
N VAL A 41 6.85 -6.05 2.60
CA VAL A 41 7.43 -4.71 2.44
C VAL A 41 8.79 -4.64 3.13
N LYS A 42 9.84 -4.40 2.34
CA LYS A 42 11.18 -4.08 2.83
C LYS A 42 11.24 -2.58 3.08
N PHE A 43 11.59 -2.19 4.30
CA PHE A 43 11.92 -0.81 4.63
C PHE A 43 13.41 -0.61 4.44
N ASP A 44 13.83 0.59 4.03
CA ASP A 44 15.25 0.91 3.80
C ASP A 44 16.08 0.78 5.07
N HIS A 45 15.46 1.06 6.23
CA HIS A 45 16.04 0.87 7.54
C HIS A 45 15.23 -0.15 8.34
N ASP A 46 15.80 -1.35 8.50
CA ASP A 46 15.15 -2.47 9.20
C ASP A 46 15.95 -3.00 10.40
N ASN A 47 16.72 -2.12 11.05
CA ASN A 47 17.42 -2.45 12.29
C ASN A 47 16.43 -2.77 13.42
N ALA A 48 16.82 -3.64 14.36
CA ALA A 48 15.95 -4.06 15.47
C ALA A 48 15.38 -2.88 16.27
N PHE A 49 16.19 -1.84 16.51
CA PHE A 49 15.76 -0.61 17.17
C PHE A 49 14.70 0.14 16.36
N VAL A 50 14.90 0.29 15.04
CA VAL A 50 13.95 0.99 14.16
C VAL A 50 12.64 0.24 14.07
N ARG A 51 12.67 -1.10 14.00
CA ARG A 51 11.47 -1.95 14.03
C ARG A 51 10.69 -1.78 15.34
N PHE A 52 11.40 -1.78 16.47
CA PHE A 52 10.81 -1.52 17.77
C PHE A 52 10.18 -0.12 17.84
N CYS A 53 10.90 0.92 17.42
CA CYS A 53 10.39 2.28 17.39
C CYS A 53 9.16 2.41 16.49
N ARG A 54 9.17 1.80 15.29
CA ARG A 54 8.02 1.81 14.38
C ARG A 54 6.79 1.17 15.01
N TYR A 55 6.96 -0.01 15.60
CA TYR A 55 5.89 -0.69 16.34
C TYR A 55 5.39 0.18 17.51
N TYR A 56 6.29 0.76 18.29
CA TYR A 56 5.95 1.58 19.45
C TYR A 56 5.19 2.85 19.04
N LEU A 57 5.66 3.57 18.01
CA LEU A 57 4.98 4.74 17.47
C LEU A 57 3.60 4.38 16.91
N TRP A 58 3.48 3.29 16.16
CA TRP A 58 2.20 2.84 15.64
C TRP A 58 1.22 2.43 16.75
N HIS A 59 1.72 1.74 17.79
CA HIS A 59 0.88 1.20 18.86
C HIS A 59 0.47 2.25 19.90
N TYR A 60 1.35 3.20 20.22
CA TYR A 60 1.15 4.17 21.29
C TYR A 60 1.09 5.63 20.81
N GLY A 61 1.81 5.97 19.75
CA GLY A 61 1.87 7.34 19.21
C GLY A 61 0.74 7.68 18.22
N TRP A 62 0.00 6.68 17.72
CA TRP A 62 -1.02 6.88 16.69
C TRP A 62 -2.37 6.28 17.10
N SER A 63 -3.43 7.08 16.97
CA SER A 63 -4.80 6.69 17.35
C SER A 63 -5.66 6.23 16.17
N GLY A 64 -5.17 6.27 14.93
CA GLY A 64 -5.95 5.94 13.73
C GLY A 64 -6.47 4.49 13.71
N ARG A 65 -5.80 3.57 14.42
CA ARG A 65 -6.26 2.19 14.60
C ARG A 65 -7.65 2.07 15.24
N GLN A 66 -8.05 3.05 16.03
CA GLN A 66 -9.36 3.11 16.70
C GLN A 66 -10.51 3.28 15.71
N TYR A 67 -10.20 3.75 14.50
CA TYR A 67 -11.13 3.93 13.39
C TYR A 67 -10.97 2.86 12.31
N GLY A 68 -10.13 1.84 12.55
CA GLY A 68 -9.89 0.77 11.58
C GLY A 68 -9.01 1.19 10.40
N LEU A 69 -8.30 2.32 10.52
CA LEU A 69 -7.38 2.80 9.50
C LEU A 69 -6.08 1.98 9.50
N GLN A 70 -5.47 1.91 8.33
CA GLN A 70 -4.09 1.47 8.12
C GLN A 70 -3.15 2.67 8.09
N PHE A 71 -1.85 2.44 8.33
CA PHE A 71 -0.90 3.52 8.56
C PHE A 71 -0.81 4.54 7.40
N TYR A 72 -0.87 4.08 6.14
CA TYR A 72 -0.81 4.97 4.97
C TYR A 72 -2.15 5.60 4.56
N ASP A 73 -3.25 5.27 5.24
CA ASP A 73 -4.52 5.95 4.97
C ASP A 73 -4.44 7.44 5.37
N GLN A 74 -3.56 7.80 6.31
CA GLN A 74 -3.33 9.19 6.76
C GLN A 74 -2.38 10.00 5.85
N ALA A 75 -1.86 9.42 4.76
CA ALA A 75 -0.91 10.09 3.90
C ALA A 75 -1.50 11.40 3.34
N PHE A 76 -0.70 12.47 3.35
CA PHE A 76 -1.14 13.79 2.90
C PHE A 76 -1.29 13.81 1.37
N GLU A 77 -2.52 13.69 0.90
CA GLU A 77 -2.82 13.55 -0.53
C GLU A 77 -2.36 14.70 -1.42
N PRO A 78 -2.38 15.98 -1.01
CA PRO A 78 -1.88 17.05 -1.87
C PRO A 78 -0.40 16.94 -2.23
N HIS A 79 0.40 16.11 -1.54
CA HIS A 79 1.81 15.94 -1.85
C HIS A 79 2.02 15.15 -3.18
N PRO A 80 2.88 15.62 -4.09
CA PRO A 80 3.01 15.06 -5.45
C PRO A 80 3.38 13.58 -5.48
N LEU A 81 4.28 13.16 -4.58
CA LEU A 81 4.70 11.77 -4.44
C LEU A 81 3.55 10.85 -3.97
N VAL A 82 2.67 11.35 -3.10
CA VAL A 82 1.51 10.61 -2.61
C VAL A 82 0.45 10.51 -3.71
N GLN A 83 0.19 11.59 -4.45
CA GLN A 83 -0.72 11.56 -5.59
C GLN A 83 -0.30 10.54 -6.64
N GLU A 84 0.99 10.53 -7.00
CA GLU A 84 1.51 9.58 -7.98
C GLU A 84 1.46 8.14 -7.46
N ALA A 85 1.80 7.91 -6.19
CA ALA A 85 1.67 6.59 -5.56
C ALA A 85 0.22 6.10 -5.57
N LEU A 86 -0.75 6.96 -5.25
CA LEU A 86 -2.18 6.63 -5.30
C LEU A 86 -2.69 6.41 -6.72
N ARG A 87 -2.18 7.17 -7.69
CA ARG A 87 -2.48 6.96 -9.12
C ARG A 87 -1.99 5.58 -9.58
N ARG A 88 -0.77 5.19 -9.19
CA ARG A 88 -0.21 3.86 -9.48
C ARG A 88 -0.97 2.75 -8.75
N LEU A 89 -1.34 2.97 -7.49
CA LEU A 89 -2.15 2.03 -6.72
C LEU A 89 -3.48 1.77 -7.42
N ARG A 90 -4.22 2.82 -7.82
CA ARG A 90 -5.50 2.68 -8.55
C ARG A 90 -5.37 1.92 -9.87
N LEU A 91 -4.21 1.98 -10.53
CA LEU A 91 -3.96 1.27 -11.79
C LEU A 91 -3.50 -0.17 -11.60
N LYS A 92 -2.60 -0.43 -10.63
CA LYS A 92 -2.03 -1.76 -10.39
C LYS A 92 -2.93 -2.64 -9.53
N ASP A 93 -3.55 -2.07 -8.49
CA ASP A 93 -4.44 -2.76 -7.55
C ASP A 93 -5.66 -1.88 -7.19
N PRO A 94 -6.68 -1.87 -8.06
CA PRO A 94 -7.91 -1.12 -7.80
C PRO A 94 -8.65 -1.59 -6.54
N TYR A 95 -8.54 -2.87 -6.18
CA TYR A 95 -9.27 -3.41 -5.03
C TYR A 95 -8.70 -2.90 -3.71
N GLN A 96 -7.37 -2.86 -3.58
CA GLN A 96 -6.73 -2.26 -2.40
C GLN A 96 -7.04 -0.76 -2.28
N TYR A 97 -7.18 -0.07 -3.42
CA TYR A 97 -7.63 1.33 -3.44
C TYR A 97 -9.07 1.47 -2.93
N ASP A 98 -9.99 0.60 -3.36
CA ASP A 98 -11.37 0.60 -2.88
C ASP A 98 -11.47 0.29 -1.37
N LEU A 99 -10.66 -0.66 -0.87
CA LEU A 99 -10.57 -0.95 0.57
C LEU A 99 -10.09 0.27 1.36
N ARG A 100 -9.12 1.03 0.83
CA ARG A 100 -8.68 2.30 1.43
C ARG A 100 -9.84 3.30 1.51
N LEU A 101 -10.60 3.47 0.43
CA LEU A 101 -11.75 4.37 0.43
C LEU A 101 -12.80 3.96 1.47
N GLN A 102 -13.10 2.67 1.59
CA GLN A 102 -14.02 2.15 2.60
C GLN A 102 -13.56 2.48 4.03
N ARG A 103 -12.27 2.30 4.33
CA ARG A 103 -11.70 2.63 5.64
C ARG A 103 -11.77 4.14 5.94
N ILE A 104 -11.42 4.99 4.98
CA ILE A 104 -11.47 6.45 5.12
C ILE A 104 -12.91 6.94 5.32
N LEU A 105 -13.86 6.40 4.55
CA LEU A 105 -15.28 6.72 4.70
C LEU A 105 -15.80 6.33 6.09
N LEU A 106 -15.49 5.12 6.54
CA LEU A 106 -15.88 4.65 7.87
C LEU A 106 -15.25 5.51 8.98
N ALA A 107 -13.97 5.84 8.87
CA ALA A 107 -13.29 6.72 9.82
C ALA A 107 -13.89 8.13 9.84
N SER A 108 -14.25 8.68 8.68
CA SER A 108 -14.92 9.98 8.57
C SER A 108 -16.31 9.99 9.22
N GLN A 109 -17.09 8.92 9.01
CA GLN A 109 -18.39 8.75 9.64
C GLN A 109 -18.28 8.67 11.18
N LEU A 110 -17.35 7.86 11.68
CA LEU A 110 -17.09 7.73 13.11
C LEU A 110 -16.57 9.04 13.72
N GLY A 111 -15.66 9.72 13.01
CA GLY A 111 -15.13 11.03 13.39
C GLY A 111 -16.24 12.08 13.51
N SER A 112 -17.16 12.10 12.56
CA SER A 112 -18.32 13.01 12.57
C SER A 112 -19.26 12.74 13.74
N LYS A 113 -19.39 11.49 14.17
CA LYS A 113 -20.19 11.07 15.35
C LYS A 113 -19.44 11.19 16.68
N ASN A 114 -18.13 11.48 16.65
CA ASN A 114 -17.24 11.37 17.81
C ASN A 114 -17.24 9.98 18.47
N GLU A 115 -17.49 8.93 17.67
CA GLU A 115 -17.53 7.54 18.10
C GLU A 115 -16.25 6.81 17.69
N ARG A 116 -15.96 5.68 18.36
CA ARG A 116 -14.81 4.82 18.03
C ARG A 116 -15.28 3.39 17.82
N LEU A 117 -14.52 2.62 17.03
CA LEU A 117 -14.80 1.19 16.89
C LEU A 117 -14.61 0.46 18.23
N PRO A 118 -15.32 -0.66 18.45
CA PRO A 118 -15.03 -1.54 19.57
C PRO A 118 -13.62 -2.12 19.42
N LYS A 119 -12.94 -2.35 20.56
CA LYS A 119 -11.50 -2.66 20.61
C LYS A 119 -11.10 -3.94 19.88
N ASN A 120 -12.03 -4.88 19.73
CA ASN A 120 -11.83 -6.12 18.96
C ASN A 120 -11.72 -5.89 17.45
N MET A 121 -12.28 -4.78 16.94
CA MET A 121 -12.25 -4.42 15.52
C MET A 121 -11.16 -3.39 15.18
N TRP A 122 -10.32 -3.01 16.15
CA TRP A 122 -9.19 -2.14 15.86
C TRP A 122 -8.18 -2.86 14.96
N THR A 123 -7.56 -2.12 14.04
CA THR A 123 -6.49 -2.67 13.22
C THR A 123 -5.36 -3.16 14.11
N LYS A 124 -4.88 -4.36 13.80
CA LYS A 124 -3.76 -5.02 14.49
C LYS A 124 -2.49 -4.82 13.71
N TRP A 125 -1.37 -4.90 14.40
CA TRP A 125 -0.05 -4.76 13.79
C TRP A 125 0.21 -5.86 12.75
N ASP A 126 -0.23 -7.09 13.02
CA ASP A 126 -0.03 -8.23 12.11
C ASP A 126 -0.88 -8.16 10.82
N ASP A 127 -1.92 -7.32 10.84
CA ASP A 127 -2.81 -7.05 9.71
C ASP A 127 -2.38 -5.79 8.93
N GLU A 128 -1.39 -5.04 9.43
CA GLU A 128 -0.87 -3.84 8.77
C GLU A 128 -0.10 -4.23 7.51
N THR A 129 -0.48 -3.63 6.39
CA THR A 129 0.03 -4.02 5.07
C THR A 129 1.12 -3.08 4.58
N PHE A 130 1.14 -1.81 5.01
CA PHE A 130 2.04 -0.81 4.43
C PHE A 130 1.92 -0.73 2.88
N TYR A 131 0.70 -0.87 2.36
CA TYR A 131 0.40 -1.06 0.93
C TYR A 131 0.96 0.03 -0.01
N LEU A 132 1.23 1.24 0.47
CA LEU A 132 1.71 2.35 -0.35
C LEU A 132 3.25 2.37 -0.50
N ASN A 133 3.97 1.69 0.40
CA ASN A 133 5.44 1.72 0.44
C ASN A 133 6.12 1.24 -0.84
N PRO A 134 5.68 0.12 -1.48
CA PRO A 134 6.31 -0.32 -2.73
C PRO A 134 6.27 0.74 -3.84
N TYR A 135 5.19 1.53 -3.89
CA TYR A 135 5.03 2.59 -4.87
C TYR A 135 5.92 3.80 -4.57
N PHE A 136 6.17 4.09 -3.28
CA PHE A 136 7.12 5.14 -2.90
C PHE A 136 8.53 4.79 -3.33
N ASN A 137 8.98 3.56 -3.06
CA ASN A 137 10.30 3.09 -3.47
C ASN A 137 10.47 3.18 -5.00
N GLU A 138 9.46 2.72 -5.78
CA GLU A 138 9.50 2.83 -7.25
C GLU A 138 9.63 4.29 -7.73
N ILE A 139 8.94 5.24 -7.10
CA ILE A 139 8.96 6.65 -7.47
C ILE A 139 10.30 7.30 -7.10
N GLU A 140 10.87 6.94 -5.95
CA GLU A 140 12.17 7.43 -5.49
C GLU A 140 13.32 6.89 -6.33
N GLU A 141 13.30 5.61 -6.69
CA GLU A 141 14.25 5.00 -7.63
C GLU A 141 14.23 5.71 -8.99
N GLU A 142 13.03 5.90 -9.55
CA GLU A 142 12.84 6.64 -10.80
C GLU A 142 13.31 8.10 -10.73
N LYS A 143 13.19 8.73 -9.56
CA LYS A 143 13.65 10.09 -9.34
C LYS A 143 15.18 10.13 -9.35
N LEU A 144 15.82 9.21 -8.64
CA LEU A 144 17.27 9.10 -8.58
C LEU A 144 17.89 8.80 -9.94
N GLU A 145 17.29 7.89 -10.72
CA GLU A 145 17.73 7.56 -12.08
C GLU A 145 17.66 8.77 -13.03
N ARG A 146 16.57 9.55 -12.96
CA ARG A 146 16.42 10.76 -13.80
C ARG A 146 17.37 11.88 -13.39
N GLU A 147 17.58 12.06 -12.08
CA GLU A 147 18.56 13.02 -11.56
C GLU A 147 19.98 12.67 -12.03
N ALA A 148 20.34 11.39 -12.00
CA ALA A 148 21.64 10.92 -12.47
C ALA A 148 21.83 11.03 -14.00
N SER A 149 20.77 10.81 -14.78
CA SER A 149 20.84 10.84 -16.26
C SER A 149 20.73 12.25 -16.84
N THR A 150 19.67 12.98 -16.52
CA THR A 150 19.22 14.17 -17.27
C THR A 150 19.14 15.42 -16.39
N GLY A 151 19.12 15.27 -15.06
CA GLY A 151 18.99 16.38 -14.10
C GLY A 151 17.63 17.09 -14.12
N MET A 152 16.66 16.60 -14.89
CA MET A 152 15.32 17.20 -15.02
C MET A 152 14.34 16.61 -13.99
N LYS A 153 13.55 17.49 -13.37
CA LYS A 153 12.51 17.07 -12.41
C LYS A 153 11.40 16.27 -13.11
N PRO A 154 10.85 15.22 -12.46
CA PRO A 154 9.79 14.42 -13.05
C PRO A 154 8.50 15.24 -13.22
N GLY A 155 7.75 14.96 -14.29
CA GLY A 155 6.60 15.79 -14.71
C GLY A 155 5.45 15.90 -13.69
N TYR A 156 5.35 14.97 -12.72
CA TYR A 156 4.35 15.07 -11.65
C TYR A 156 4.64 16.21 -10.66
N GLN A 157 5.91 16.65 -10.53
CA GLN A 157 6.30 17.81 -9.71
C GLN A 157 6.15 19.14 -10.45
N LEU A 158 6.17 19.13 -11.78
CA LEU A 158 6.09 20.36 -12.61
C LEU A 158 4.68 20.95 -12.66
N LYS A 159 3.64 20.11 -12.50
CA LYS A 159 2.24 20.53 -12.57
C LYS A 159 1.78 21.39 -11.38
N GLU A 160 2.54 21.42 -10.28
CA GLU A 160 2.18 22.17 -9.07
C GLU A 160 2.66 23.63 -9.07
N GLN A 161 3.50 24.03 -10.04
CA GLN A 161 4.08 25.38 -10.10
C GLN A 161 3.29 26.36 -11.01
N ILE A 162 2.10 25.97 -11.47
CA ILE A 162 1.24 26.76 -12.36
C ILE A 162 0.01 27.25 -11.61
#